data_AF-A0A095ZAP2-F1
#
_entry.id   AF-A0A095ZAP2-F1
#
_cell.length_a   1.000
_cell.length_b   1.000
_cell.length_c   1.000
_cell.angle_alpha   90.00
_cell.angle_beta   90.00
_cell.angle_gamma   90.00
#
_symmetry.space_group_name_H-M   'P 1'
#
loop_
_entity.id
_entity.type
_entity.pdbx_description
1 polymer ?
#
loop_
_entity_poly.entity_id
_entity_poly.type
_entity_poly.pdbx_seq_one_letter_code
_entity_poly.pdbx_strand_id
1 'polypeptide(L)'
;MKIFKKIAVLLLLCNFAFLGLAQTKVSEVYAAETSEEAKYKTQKENLSFAVADSINVISTEAYNNYASSNTKMAYQKAVMDGKAVLQKGDTASFTELAVATSKINDAKSAIWRDVDRAVKIIRLKEAVEQNKVSVRSAKFLLQNAPNSVAGVKDKLINLIKKSEALIEKTEAVLQRV
;
A
#
# COMPACT_ATOMS: atom_id res chain seq x y z
N MET A 1 18.66 8.54 0.45
CA MET A 1 18.51 7.44 -0.53
C MET A 1 18.18 6.06 0.07
N LYS A 2 18.58 5.73 1.32
CA LYS A 2 18.29 4.40 1.91
C LYS A 2 16.80 4.13 2.18
N ILE A 3 16.01 5.15 2.52
CA ILE A 3 14.58 5.01 2.85
C ILE A 3 13.71 4.93 1.58
N PHE A 4 14.00 5.72 0.54
CA PHE A 4 13.38 5.59 -0.79
C PHE A 4 13.50 4.17 -1.37
N LYS A 5 14.66 3.52 -1.21
CA LYS A 5 14.83 2.11 -1.62
C LYS A 5 13.93 1.17 -0.82
N LYS A 6 13.73 1.40 0.49
CA LYS A 6 12.83 0.60 1.33
C LYS A 6 11.36 0.79 0.93
N ILE A 7 10.92 2.03 0.68
CA ILE A 7 9.54 2.34 0.26
C ILE A 7 9.22 1.77 -1.12
N ALA A 8 10.15 1.87 -2.08
CA ALA A 8 9.97 1.30 -3.41
C ALA A 8 9.88 -0.23 -3.34
N VAL A 9 10.72 -0.89 -2.52
CA VAL A 9 10.67 -2.33 -2.29
C VAL A 9 9.37 -2.75 -1.57
N LEU A 10 8.87 -1.96 -0.62
CA LEU A 10 7.58 -2.20 0.06
C LEU A 10 6.39 -2.18 -0.92
N LEU A 11 6.34 -1.18 -1.80
CA LEU A 11 5.31 -1.09 -2.85
C LEU A 11 5.46 -2.21 -3.89
N LEU A 12 6.69 -2.60 -4.22
CA LEU A 12 6.96 -3.70 -5.15
C LEU A 12 6.52 -5.05 -4.55
N LEU A 13 6.87 -5.33 -3.29
CA LEU A 13 6.49 -6.57 -2.58
C LEU A 13 4.97 -6.70 -2.40
N CYS A 14 4.25 -5.60 -2.19
CA CYS A 14 2.79 -5.61 -2.22
C CYS A 14 2.21 -5.89 -3.61
N ASN A 15 2.87 -5.49 -4.71
CA ASN A 15 2.40 -5.84 -6.04
C ASN A 15 2.71 -7.31 -6.38
N PHE A 16 3.87 -7.84 -5.97
CA PHE A 16 4.26 -9.23 -6.24
C PHE A 16 3.55 -10.26 -5.35
N ALA A 17 3.26 -9.94 -4.07
CA ALA A 17 2.43 -10.80 -3.21
C ALA A 17 0.93 -10.76 -3.59
N PHE A 18 0.55 -9.93 -4.56
CA PHE A 18 -0.83 -9.74 -5.00
C PHE A 18 -1.02 -10.03 -6.51
N LEU A 19 -0.01 -10.55 -7.21
CA LEU A 19 -0.16 -11.04 -8.60
C LEU A 19 -1.17 -12.18 -8.74
N GLY A 20 -1.57 -12.82 -7.63
CA GLY A 20 -2.71 -13.73 -7.59
C GLY A 20 -4.08 -13.08 -7.81
N LEU A 21 -4.17 -11.74 -7.81
CA LEU A 21 -5.42 -11.01 -8.11
C LEU A 21 -5.76 -10.96 -9.61
N ALA A 22 -4.84 -11.31 -10.51
CA ALA A 22 -5.05 -11.16 -11.96
C ALA A 22 -4.94 -12.48 -12.75
N GLN A 23 -4.63 -13.60 -12.10
CA GLN A 23 -4.73 -14.91 -12.75
C GLN A 23 -5.95 -15.66 -12.21
N THR A 24 -7.15 -15.11 -12.45
CA THR A 24 -8.13 -16.00 -13.06
C THR A 24 -7.41 -16.59 -14.26
N LYS A 25 -7.05 -17.87 -14.22
CA LYS A 25 -6.89 -18.60 -15.47
C LYS A 25 -8.26 -18.56 -16.14
N VAL A 26 -8.59 -17.44 -16.77
CA VAL A 26 -9.44 -17.48 -17.95
C VAL A 26 -8.53 -18.16 -18.95
N SER A 27 -8.57 -19.48 -18.96
CA SER A 27 -8.23 -20.21 -20.16
C SER A 27 -9.03 -19.50 -21.24
N GLU A 28 -8.37 -18.82 -22.17
CA GLU A 28 -8.99 -18.45 -23.45
C GLU A 28 -9.23 -19.77 -24.20
N VAL A 29 -10.15 -20.59 -23.68
CA VAL A 29 -10.80 -21.61 -24.45
C VAL A 29 -11.94 -20.85 -25.09
N TYR A 30 -11.73 -20.50 -26.36
CA TYR A 30 -12.77 -20.21 -27.34
C TYR A 30 -14.12 -20.78 -26.89
N ALA A 31 -15.10 -19.90 -26.64
CA ALA A 31 -16.54 -20.15 -26.68
C ALA A 31 -16.97 -21.64 -26.63
N ALA A 32 -16.64 -22.34 -25.56
CA ALA A 32 -17.14 -23.65 -25.24
C ALA A 32 -17.75 -23.51 -23.86
N GLU A 33 -19.03 -23.84 -23.71
CA GLU A 33 -19.75 -23.81 -22.44
C GLU A 33 -18.92 -24.52 -21.38
N THR A 34 -18.26 -23.75 -20.51
CA THR A 34 -17.52 -24.33 -19.39
C THR A 34 -18.54 -24.97 -18.46
N SER A 35 -18.42 -26.28 -18.25
CA SER A 35 -19.35 -26.99 -17.38
C SER A 35 -19.34 -26.37 -15.98
N GLU A 36 -20.48 -26.39 -15.29
CA GLU A 36 -20.59 -25.89 -13.92
C GLU A 36 -19.58 -26.57 -12.97
N GLU A 37 -19.24 -27.83 -13.24
CA GLU A 37 -18.20 -28.57 -12.52
C GLU A 37 -16.80 -27.96 -12.72
N ALA A 38 -16.44 -27.55 -13.94
CA ALA A 38 -15.18 -26.89 -14.22
C ALA A 38 -15.08 -25.53 -13.50
N LYS A 39 -16.16 -24.73 -13.53
CA LYS A 39 -16.24 -23.45 -12.82
C LYS A 39 -16.07 -23.63 -11.31
N TYR A 40 -16.73 -24.64 -10.73
CA TYR A 40 -16.61 -24.98 -9.32
C TYR A 40 -15.18 -25.36 -8.94
N LYS A 41 -14.53 -26.23 -9.73
CA LYS A 41 -13.14 -26.63 -9.49
C LYS A 41 -12.20 -25.43 -9.52
N THR A 42 -12.29 -24.59 -10.54
CA THR A 42 -11.48 -23.36 -10.64
C THR A 42 -11.70 -22.44 -9.45
N GLN A 43 -12.95 -22.28 -8.99
CA GLN A 43 -13.23 -21.43 -7.83
C GLN A 43 -12.66 -22.00 -6.52
N LYS A 44 -12.70 -23.33 -6.34
CA LYS A 44 -12.08 -24.01 -5.19
C LYS A 44 -10.55 -23.86 -5.20
N GLU A 45 -9.93 -23.95 -6.37
CA GLU A 45 -8.51 -23.66 -6.57
C GLU A 45 -8.17 -22.20 -6.22
N ASN A 46 -8.96 -21.24 -6.70
CA ASN A 46 -8.77 -19.81 -6.40
C ASN A 46 -8.79 -19.53 -4.88
N LEU A 47 -9.75 -20.09 -4.15
CA LEU A 47 -9.80 -19.96 -2.68
C LEU A 47 -8.57 -20.61 -2.03
N SER A 48 -8.15 -21.78 -2.51
CA SER A 48 -6.99 -22.50 -1.99
C SER A 48 -5.70 -21.69 -2.16
N PHE A 49 -5.50 -21.07 -3.34
CA PHE A 49 -4.38 -20.16 -3.58
C PHE A 49 -4.44 -18.92 -2.69
N ALA A 50 -5.62 -18.29 -2.55
CA ALA A 50 -5.78 -17.10 -1.72
C ALA A 50 -5.44 -17.37 -0.25
N VAL A 51 -5.83 -18.55 0.27
CA VAL A 51 -5.50 -19.01 1.62
C VAL A 51 -4.01 -19.34 1.76
N ALA A 52 -3.41 -20.04 0.80
CA ALA A 52 -1.99 -20.41 0.85
C ALA A 52 -1.07 -19.17 0.80
N ASP A 53 -1.43 -18.18 -0.01
CA ASP A 53 -0.71 -16.92 -0.15
C ASP A 53 -0.70 -16.08 1.15
N SER A 54 -1.54 -16.43 2.14
CA SER A 54 -1.52 -15.77 3.45
C SER A 54 -0.16 -15.74 4.11
N ILE A 55 0.67 -16.78 3.94
CA ILE A 55 2.04 -16.87 4.47
C ILE A 55 2.94 -15.78 3.86
N ASN A 56 2.80 -15.51 2.56
CA ASN A 56 3.56 -14.48 1.88
C ASN A 56 3.12 -13.10 2.38
N VAL A 57 1.82 -12.84 2.45
CA VAL A 57 1.29 -11.55 2.89
C VAL A 57 1.74 -11.22 4.32
N ILE A 58 1.59 -12.15 5.26
CA ILE A 58 1.93 -11.89 6.68
C ILE A 58 3.43 -11.77 6.93
N SER A 59 4.28 -12.33 6.06
CA SER A 59 5.74 -12.19 6.17
C SER A 59 6.25 -10.85 5.64
N THR A 60 5.44 -10.09 4.90
CA THR A 60 5.87 -8.79 4.36
C THR A 60 6.06 -7.74 5.46
N GLU A 61 7.07 -6.88 5.29
CA GLU A 61 7.21 -5.66 6.11
C GLU A 61 6.01 -4.73 5.94
N ALA A 62 5.37 -4.74 4.77
CA ALA A 62 4.17 -3.96 4.48
C ALA A 62 3.03 -4.29 5.45
N TYR A 63 2.73 -5.58 5.57
CA TYR A 63 1.78 -6.09 6.54
C TYR A 63 2.24 -5.79 7.96
N ASN A 64 3.46 -6.15 8.32
CA ASN A 64 3.91 -6.10 9.70
C ASN A 64 4.03 -4.67 10.27
N ASN A 65 4.48 -3.71 9.48
CA ASN A 65 4.83 -2.38 9.98
C ASN A 65 3.80 -1.29 9.65
N TYR A 66 2.97 -1.49 8.64
CA TYR A 66 2.12 -0.40 8.11
C TYR A 66 0.64 -0.73 8.05
N ALA A 67 0.25 -2.01 8.02
CA ALA A 67 -1.17 -2.36 8.20
C ALA A 67 -1.63 -2.07 9.62
N SER A 68 -2.83 -1.50 9.78
CA SER A 68 -3.40 -1.29 11.11
C SER A 68 -3.79 -2.61 11.79
N SER A 69 -3.88 -2.61 13.13
CA SER A 69 -4.31 -3.80 13.89
C SER A 69 -5.65 -4.36 13.40
N ASN A 70 -6.63 -3.48 13.17
CA ASN A 70 -7.96 -3.86 12.68
C ASN A 70 -7.89 -4.53 11.30
N THR A 71 -7.09 -3.98 10.38
CA THR A 71 -6.90 -4.54 9.04
C THR A 71 -6.20 -5.90 9.09
N LYS A 72 -5.19 -6.06 9.96
CA LYS A 72 -4.52 -7.36 10.19
C LYS A 72 -5.51 -8.41 10.70
N MET A 73 -6.30 -8.06 11.71
CA MET A 73 -7.33 -8.94 12.28
C MET A 73 -8.38 -9.33 11.22
N ALA A 74 -8.87 -8.37 10.43
CA ALA A 74 -9.83 -8.63 9.36
C ALA A 74 -9.26 -9.60 8.31
N TYR A 75 -8.00 -9.43 7.93
CA TYR A 75 -7.33 -10.33 7.00
C TYR A 75 -7.17 -11.75 7.55
N GLN A 76 -6.65 -11.87 8.78
CA GLN A 76 -6.51 -13.17 9.44
C GLN A 76 -7.84 -13.89 9.60
N LYS A 77 -8.90 -13.14 9.97
CA LYS A 77 -10.25 -13.68 10.04
C LYS A 77 -10.75 -14.16 8.68
N ALA A 78 -10.59 -13.37 7.62
CA ALA A 78 -10.99 -13.77 6.27
C ALA A 78 -10.26 -15.04 5.79
N VAL A 79 -8.96 -15.16 6.08
CA VAL A 79 -8.17 -16.37 5.77
C VAL A 79 -8.67 -17.58 6.57
N MET A 80 -8.98 -17.41 7.86
CA MET A 80 -9.54 -18.48 8.70
C MET A 80 -10.92 -18.92 8.21
N ASP A 81 -11.81 -17.98 7.89
CA ASP A 81 -13.13 -18.26 7.32
C ASP A 81 -12.97 -19.02 5.98
N GLY A 82 -12.02 -18.62 5.13
CA GLY A 82 -11.70 -19.31 3.88
C GLY A 82 -11.20 -20.74 4.08
N LYS A 83 -10.33 -20.97 5.07
CA LYS A 83 -9.89 -22.32 5.47
C LYS A 83 -11.08 -23.18 5.91
N ALA A 84 -12.00 -22.63 6.70
CA ALA A 84 -13.18 -23.35 7.14
C ALA A 84 -14.09 -23.73 5.96
N VAL A 85 -14.24 -22.86 4.95
CA VAL A 85 -14.98 -23.21 3.72
C VAL A 85 -14.28 -24.34 2.96
N LEU A 86 -12.96 -24.31 2.80
CA LEU A 86 -12.21 -25.40 2.14
C LEU A 86 -12.34 -26.74 2.88
N GLN A 87 -12.38 -26.71 4.21
CA GLN A 87 -12.54 -27.90 5.05
C GLN A 87 -13.90 -28.59 4.88
N LYS A 88 -14.92 -27.90 4.35
CA LYS A 88 -16.20 -28.51 3.97
C LYS A 88 -16.08 -29.49 2.80
N GLY A 89 -14.94 -29.54 2.11
CA GLY A 89 -14.71 -30.49 1.02
C GLY A 89 -15.63 -30.23 -0.16
N ASP A 90 -16.43 -31.22 -0.54
CA ASP A 90 -17.37 -31.13 -1.66
C ASP A 90 -18.76 -30.64 -1.23
N THR A 91 -18.96 -30.37 0.06
CA THR A 91 -20.20 -29.79 0.59
C THR A 91 -20.21 -28.25 0.55
N ALA A 92 -19.08 -27.61 0.24
CA ALA A 92 -19.03 -26.18 0.00
C ALA A 92 -19.71 -25.85 -1.34
N SER A 93 -20.61 -24.88 -1.34
CA SER A 93 -21.19 -24.38 -2.59
C SER A 93 -20.21 -23.48 -3.34
N PHE A 94 -20.41 -23.34 -4.66
CA PHE A 94 -19.69 -22.35 -5.48
C PHE A 94 -19.74 -20.94 -4.87
N THR A 95 -20.93 -20.53 -4.42
CA THR A 95 -21.15 -19.21 -3.82
C THR A 95 -20.36 -19.03 -2.52
N GLU A 96 -20.30 -20.04 -1.65
CA GLU A 96 -19.50 -19.97 -0.43
C GLU A 96 -18.01 -19.82 -0.74
N LEU A 97 -17.51 -20.56 -1.73
CA LEU A 97 -16.12 -20.44 -2.19
C LEU A 97 -15.85 -19.03 -2.74
N ALA A 98 -16.73 -18.52 -3.59
CA ALA A 98 -16.61 -17.18 -4.19
C ALA A 98 -16.62 -16.06 -3.14
N VAL A 99 -17.57 -16.13 -2.19
CA VAL A 99 -17.67 -15.14 -1.11
C VAL A 99 -16.43 -15.18 -0.21
N ALA A 100 -15.92 -16.36 0.13
CA ALA A 100 -14.70 -16.49 0.92
C ALA A 100 -13.48 -15.90 0.19
N THR A 101 -13.32 -16.18 -1.10
CA THR A 101 -12.25 -15.60 -1.92
C THR A 101 -12.35 -14.07 -1.97
N SER A 102 -13.56 -13.53 -2.19
CA SER A 102 -13.79 -12.07 -2.20
C SER A 102 -13.38 -11.44 -0.88
N LYS A 103 -13.81 -12.00 0.26
CA LYS A 103 -13.48 -11.46 1.59
C LYS A 103 -11.97 -11.40 1.84
N ILE A 104 -11.22 -12.41 1.39
CA ILE A 104 -9.75 -12.42 1.49
C ILE A 104 -9.17 -11.28 0.64
N ASN A 105 -9.66 -11.10 -0.59
CA ASN A 105 -9.20 -10.05 -1.50
C ASN A 105 -9.56 -8.63 -1.03
N ASP A 106 -10.72 -8.47 -0.41
CA ASP A 106 -11.16 -7.19 0.17
C ASP A 106 -10.30 -6.80 1.36
N ALA A 107 -9.99 -7.76 2.23
CA ALA A 107 -9.09 -7.55 3.37
C ALA A 107 -7.65 -7.29 2.91
N LYS A 108 -7.19 -7.97 1.86
CA LYS A 108 -5.94 -7.67 1.14
C LYS A 108 -5.91 -6.22 0.63
N SER A 109 -6.99 -5.77 0.01
CA SER A 109 -7.10 -4.39 -0.47
C SER A 109 -7.10 -3.37 0.69
N ALA A 110 -7.64 -3.73 1.85
CA ALA A 110 -7.55 -2.90 3.05
C ALA A 110 -6.10 -2.75 3.54
N ILE A 111 -5.31 -3.83 3.54
CA ILE A 111 -3.87 -3.77 3.85
C ILE A 111 -3.18 -2.78 2.91
N TRP A 112 -3.46 -2.87 1.61
CA TRP A 112 -2.86 -1.96 0.63
C TRP A 112 -3.21 -0.49 0.90
N ARG A 113 -4.45 -0.18 1.27
CA ARG A 113 -4.86 1.19 1.61
C ARG A 113 -4.14 1.73 2.84
N ASP A 114 -3.92 0.91 3.86
CA ASP A 114 -3.15 1.28 5.04
C ASP A 114 -1.68 1.55 4.68
N VAL A 115 -1.07 0.67 3.88
CA VAL A 115 0.31 0.82 3.40
C VAL A 115 0.48 2.07 2.55
N ASP A 116 -0.41 2.30 1.57
CA ASP A 116 -0.37 3.49 0.72
C ASP A 116 -0.50 4.79 1.53
N ARG A 117 -1.40 4.81 2.53
CA ARG A 117 -1.51 5.93 3.48
C ARG A 117 -0.19 6.16 4.22
N ALA A 118 0.41 5.11 4.77
CA ALA A 118 1.67 5.22 5.50
C ALA A 118 2.79 5.74 4.60
N VAL A 119 2.89 5.24 3.36
CA VAL A 119 3.88 5.71 2.37
C VAL A 119 3.69 7.19 2.05
N LYS A 120 2.44 7.64 1.86
CA LYS A 120 2.13 9.07 1.63
C LYS A 120 2.57 9.93 2.82
N ILE A 121 2.30 9.50 4.05
CA ILE A 121 2.74 10.20 5.27
C ILE A 121 4.27 10.28 5.35
N ILE A 122 4.98 9.19 5.06
CA ILE A 122 6.45 9.17 5.09
C ILE A 122 7.03 10.14 4.05
N ARG A 123 6.54 10.09 2.81
CA ARG A 123 6.97 11.02 1.75
C ARG A 123 6.70 12.48 2.13
N LEU A 124 5.57 12.75 2.77
CA LEU A 124 5.21 14.09 3.22
C LEU A 124 6.17 14.59 4.31
N LYS A 125 6.51 13.74 5.29
CA LYS A 125 7.53 14.04 6.32
C LYS A 125 8.90 14.32 5.70
N GLU A 126 9.32 13.51 4.73
CA GLU A 126 10.60 13.74 4.03
C GLU A 126 10.61 15.07 3.27
N ALA A 127 9.52 15.41 2.58
CA ALA A 127 9.40 16.68 1.87
C ALA A 127 9.44 17.89 2.81
N VAL A 128 8.85 17.78 4.01
CA VAL A 128 8.94 18.81 5.06
C VAL A 128 10.39 19.00 5.52
N GLU A 129 11.09 17.91 5.84
CA GLU A 129 12.48 17.99 6.30
C GLU A 129 13.41 18.55 5.21
N GLN A 130 13.21 18.18 3.95
CA GLN A 130 13.95 18.78 2.83
C GLN A 130 13.68 20.28 2.67
N ASN A 131 12.42 20.71 2.85
CA ASN A 131 12.10 22.14 2.85
C ASN A 131 12.73 22.87 4.03
N LYS A 132 12.75 22.29 5.23
CA LYS A 132 13.44 22.88 6.40
C LYS A 132 14.94 23.05 6.14
N VAL A 133 15.60 22.07 5.53
CA VAL A 133 17.00 22.19 5.10
C VAL A 133 17.17 23.34 4.10
N SER A 134 16.32 23.40 3.08
CA SER A 134 16.38 24.44 2.05
C SER A 134 16.19 25.85 2.62
N VAL A 135 15.23 26.01 3.54
CA VAL A 135 15.02 27.28 4.28
C VAL A 135 16.24 27.65 5.10
N ARG A 136 16.84 26.70 5.83
CA ARG A 136 18.08 26.95 6.59
C ARG A 136 19.24 27.37 5.70
N SER A 137 19.44 26.70 4.57
CA SER A 137 20.47 27.06 3.59
C SER A 137 20.22 28.45 2.98
N ALA A 138 18.98 28.77 2.63
CA ALA A 138 18.61 30.08 2.11
C ALA A 138 18.87 31.20 3.14
N LYS A 139 18.48 30.99 4.40
CA LYS A 139 18.78 31.92 5.51
C LYS A 139 20.28 32.08 5.72
N PHE A 140 21.05 30.98 5.68
CA PHE A 140 22.51 31.00 5.79
C PHE A 140 23.15 31.87 4.70
N LEU A 141 22.73 31.73 3.44
CA LEU A 141 23.25 32.52 2.32
C LEU A 141 22.93 34.02 2.48
N LEU A 142 21.70 34.35 2.89
CA LEU A 142 21.32 35.74 3.15
C LEU A 142 22.16 36.39 4.26
N GLN A 143 22.57 35.62 5.26
CA GLN A 143 23.37 36.09 6.40
C GLN A 143 24.87 36.15 6.08
N ASN A 144 25.41 35.13 5.44
CA ASN A 144 26.86 34.93 5.31
C ASN A 144 27.42 35.26 3.93
N ALA A 145 26.58 35.32 2.90
CA ALA A 145 26.99 35.64 1.53
C ALA A 145 26.01 36.62 0.83
N PRO A 146 25.64 37.75 1.47
CA PRO A 146 24.58 38.63 0.97
C PRO A 146 24.89 39.22 -0.41
N ASN A 147 26.15 39.54 -0.70
CA ASN A 147 26.57 40.08 -2.00
C ASN A 147 26.42 39.04 -3.12
N SER A 148 26.72 37.77 -2.82
CA SER A 148 26.61 36.67 -3.79
C SER A 148 25.16 36.36 -4.18
N VAL A 149 24.20 36.66 -3.29
CA VAL A 149 22.77 36.44 -3.54
C VAL A 149 22.00 37.73 -3.82
N ALA A 150 22.67 38.88 -3.95
CA ALA A 150 22.03 40.19 -4.09
C ALA A 150 21.02 40.23 -5.25
N GLY A 151 21.39 39.69 -6.42
CA GLY A 151 20.53 39.66 -7.61
C GLY A 151 19.28 38.77 -7.49
N VAL A 152 19.21 37.93 -6.47
CA VAL A 152 18.08 37.02 -6.22
C VAL A 152 17.50 37.15 -4.81
N LYS A 153 17.89 38.18 -4.06
CA LYS A 153 17.55 38.35 -2.65
C LYS A 153 16.04 38.29 -2.39
N ASP A 154 15.26 39.06 -3.14
CA ASP A 154 13.80 39.11 -2.94
C ASP A 154 13.13 37.78 -3.33
N LYS A 155 13.63 37.12 -4.38
CA LYS A 155 13.16 35.77 -4.75
C LYS A 155 13.45 34.77 -3.64
N LEU A 156 14.63 34.84 -3.03
CA LEU A 156 15.06 33.96 -1.95
C LEU A 156 14.23 34.18 -0.67
N ILE A 157 13.96 35.44 -0.30
CA ILE A 157 13.08 35.78 0.83
C ILE A 157 11.65 35.28 0.59
N ASN A 158 11.11 35.48 -0.61
CA ASN A 158 9.78 34.99 -0.96
C ASN A 158 9.71 33.46 -0.97
N LEU A 159 10.76 32.78 -1.41
CA LEU A 159 10.84 31.32 -1.38
C LEU A 159 10.87 30.80 0.06
N ILE A 160 11.64 31.43 0.95
CA ILE A 160 11.65 31.12 2.38
C ILE A 160 10.24 31.23 2.96
N LYS A 161 9.56 32.37 2.77
CA LYS A 161 8.20 32.60 3.30
C LYS A 161 7.20 31.55 2.79
N LYS A 162 7.23 31.24 1.50
CA LYS A 162 6.34 30.22 0.91
C LYS A 162 6.63 28.83 1.47
N SER A 163 7.90 28.46 1.60
CA SER A 163 8.31 27.16 2.15
C SER A 163 7.94 27.05 3.64
N GLU A 164 8.14 28.09 4.45
CA GLU A 164 7.74 28.10 5.87
C GLU A 164 6.22 27.94 6.03
N ALA A 165 5.42 28.67 5.26
CA ALA A 165 3.97 28.53 5.27
C ALA A 165 3.51 27.12 4.82
N LEU A 166 4.22 26.51 3.86
CA LEU A 166 3.92 25.15 3.42
C LEU A 166 4.31 24.11 4.47
N ILE A 167 5.46 24.28 5.13
CA ILE A 167 5.91 23.43 6.24
C ILE A 167 4.84 23.45 7.34
N GLU A 168 4.42 24.64 7.79
CA GLU A 168 3.44 24.80 8.87
C GLU A 168 2.11 24.10 8.54
N LYS A 169 1.55 24.35 7.35
CA LYS A 169 0.33 23.68 6.89
C LYS A 169 0.48 22.16 6.86
N THR A 170 1.63 21.69 6.40
CA THR A 170 1.90 20.25 6.27
C THR A 170 2.06 19.58 7.63
N GLU A 171 2.75 20.21 8.57
CA GLU A 171 2.90 19.73 9.94
C GLU A 171 1.54 19.68 10.66
N ALA A 172 0.68 20.67 10.46
CA ALA A 172 -0.68 20.66 10.99
C ALA A 172 -1.53 19.50 10.45
N VAL A 173 -1.35 19.13 9.17
CA VAL A 173 -1.97 17.92 8.59
C VAL A 173 -1.37 16.66 9.21
N LEU A 174 -0.04 16.59 9.33
CA LEU A 174 0.67 15.43 9.88
C LEU A 174 0.35 15.15 11.36
N GLN A 175 -0.06 16.16 12.13
CA GLN A 175 -0.51 16.00 13.51
C GLN A 175 -1.90 15.37 13.65
N ARG A 176 -2.68 15.33 12.56
CA ARG A 176 -4.07 14.82 12.56
C ARG A 176 -4.21 13.41 12.00
N VAL A 177 -3.10 12.80 11.56
CA VAL A 177 -3.05 11.48 10.89
C VAL A 177 -2.32 10.44 11.71
#